data_AF-A0A2W6BGK9-F1
#
_entry.id   AF-A0A2W6BGK9-F1
#
_cell.length_a   1.000
_cell.length_b   1.000
_cell.length_c   1.000
_cell.angle_alpha   90.00
_cell.angle_beta   90.00
_cell.angle_gamma   90.00
#
_symmetry.space_group_name_H-M   'P 1'
#
loop_
_entity.id
_entity.type
_entity.pdbx_description
1 polymer ?
#
loop_
_entity_poly.entity_id
_entity_poly.type
_entity_poly.pdbx_seq_one_letter_code
_entity_poly.pdbx_strand_id
1 'polypeptide(L)'
;MAPSANFLESAATSASDRSGTTPSWRLWTVLAPIVICALLWILAVSRQGTFTERADGKGFAVDVAMFVTAAQLTGEGRDPYDQNTLYRAERAWLDRQDLAINRHGAMVRVGYPPVFFWAFEPLARLPFQVLAYEWRLAMYLLAGLGVFACLRYLGWRRRLAPCLIFLLMPPVILGTGNTGNLILAAFGCSLALARRHPAAAGALLSLAW
;
A
#
# COMPACT_ATOMS: atom_id res chain seq x y z
N MET A 1 58.12 43.36 18.29
CA MET A 1 57.57 42.05 18.70
C MET A 1 56.66 41.56 17.58
N ALA A 2 57.15 40.63 16.77
CA ALA A 2 56.43 40.09 15.62
C ALA A 2 55.64 38.86 16.05
N PRO A 3 54.36 38.72 15.64
CA PRO A 3 53.57 37.53 15.93
C PRO A 3 54.12 36.33 15.15
N SER A 4 54.29 35.21 15.87
CA SER A 4 54.86 33.95 15.41
C SER A 4 54.03 33.31 14.29
N ALA A 5 54.69 32.98 13.18
CA ALA A 5 54.13 32.35 11.98
C ALA A 5 53.53 30.93 12.20
N ASN A 6 53.64 30.36 13.40
CA ASN A 6 53.24 28.97 13.68
C ASN A 6 51.73 28.77 13.93
N PHE A 7 50.91 29.82 13.96
CA PHE A 7 49.47 29.69 14.25
C PHE A 7 48.60 29.43 13.02
N LEU A 8 49.10 29.70 11.81
CA LEU A 8 48.33 29.51 10.57
C LEU A 8 48.49 28.11 9.96
N GLU A 9 49.58 27.40 10.28
CA GLU A 9 49.80 26.03 9.78
C GLU A 9 48.93 24.98 10.49
N SER A 10 48.55 25.22 11.74
CA SER A 10 47.69 24.30 12.51
C SER A 10 46.22 24.37 12.11
N ALA A 11 45.77 25.38 11.36
CA ALA A 11 44.38 25.49 10.91
C ALA A 11 44.14 24.84 9.54
N ALA A 12 45.19 24.63 8.74
CA ALA A 12 45.08 24.07 7.39
C ALA A 12 45.02 22.53 7.37
N THR A 13 45.51 21.85 8.40
CA THR A 13 45.55 20.38 8.48
C THR A 13 44.27 19.75 9.06
N SER A 14 43.31 20.54 9.54
CA SER A 14 42.06 20.03 10.14
C SER A 14 40.86 20.00 9.19
N ALA A 15 41.02 20.45 7.94
CA ALA A 15 39.93 20.62 6.99
C ALA A 15 39.79 19.50 5.94
N SER A 16 40.75 18.58 5.83
CA SER A 16 40.76 17.55 4.77
C SER A 16 40.08 16.22 5.11
N ASP A 17 39.65 16.00 6.35
CA ASP A 17 39.25 14.65 6.81
C ASP A 17 37.74 14.48 7.07
N ARG A 18 36.90 15.15 6.27
CA ARG A 18 35.42 14.98 6.32
C ARG A 18 34.81 14.37 5.06
N SER A 19 35.59 13.66 4.25
CA SER A 19 35.03 12.68 3.30
C SER A 19 34.80 11.34 4.00
N GLY A 20 34.07 11.35 5.11
CA GLY A 20 33.53 10.14 5.72
C GLY A 20 32.49 9.58 4.77
N THR A 21 32.93 8.82 3.77
CA THR A 21 32.07 7.95 2.98
C THR A 21 31.32 7.07 3.97
N THR A 22 30.03 7.37 4.15
CA THR A 22 29.17 6.56 5.00
C THR A 22 29.34 5.10 4.58
N PRO A 23 29.62 4.19 5.52
CA PRO A 23 30.10 2.87 5.17
C PRO A 23 29.02 2.14 4.37
N SER A 24 29.38 1.74 3.15
CA SER A 24 28.49 1.21 2.10
C SER A 24 27.63 0.02 2.57
N TRP A 25 28.06 -0.71 3.60
CA TRP A 25 27.30 -1.80 4.18
C TRP A 25 25.93 -1.38 4.74
N ARG A 26 25.81 -0.16 5.30
CA ARG A 26 24.51 0.34 5.82
C ARG A 26 23.52 0.60 4.69
N LEU A 27 24.01 1.06 3.54
CA LEU A 27 23.20 1.23 2.34
C LEU A 27 22.72 -0.13 1.84
N TRP A 28 23.62 -1.12 1.77
CA TRP A 28 23.29 -2.47 1.34
C TRP A 28 22.34 -3.20 2.30
N THR A 29 22.40 -2.96 3.62
CA THR A 29 21.42 -3.53 4.56
C THR A 29 19.99 -3.06 4.32
N VAL A 30 19.79 -1.90 3.67
CA VAL A 30 18.46 -1.39 3.32
C VAL A 30 18.10 -1.75 1.87
N LEU A 31 19.04 -1.59 0.94
CA LEU A 31 18.78 -1.85 -0.49
C LEU A 31 18.65 -3.34 -0.80
N ALA A 32 19.44 -4.21 -0.18
CA ALA A 32 19.41 -5.64 -0.51
C ALA A 32 18.05 -6.28 -0.24
N PRO A 33 17.38 -6.08 0.92
CA PRO A 33 16.01 -6.58 1.12
C PRO A 33 15.02 -6.04 0.08
N ILE A 34 15.11 -4.76 -0.28
CA ILE A 34 14.21 -4.12 -1.27
C ILE A 34 14.40 -4.78 -2.65
N VAL A 35 15.66 -4.95 -3.08
CA VAL A 35 15.99 -5.58 -4.36
C VAL A 35 15.55 -7.04 -4.37
N ILE A 36 15.81 -7.79 -3.28
CA ILE A 36 15.38 -9.18 -3.15
C ILE A 36 13.85 -9.28 -3.23
N CYS A 37 13.11 -8.45 -2.48
CA CYS A 37 11.65 -8.41 -2.54
C CYS A 37 11.13 -8.07 -3.94
N ALA A 38 11.77 -7.12 -4.64
CA ALA A 38 11.42 -6.78 -6.02
C ALA A 38 11.64 -7.96 -6.98
N LEU A 39 12.78 -8.65 -6.88
CA LEU A 39 13.09 -9.84 -7.69
C LEU A 39 12.14 -11.00 -7.40
N LEU A 40 11.84 -11.27 -6.12
CA LEU A 40 10.87 -12.28 -5.71
C LEU A 40 9.47 -11.96 -6.23
N TRP A 41 9.07 -10.69 -6.25
CA TRP A 41 7.82 -10.26 -6.84
C TRP A 41 7.78 -10.49 -8.36
N ILE A 42 8.83 -10.08 -9.09
CA ILE A 42 8.93 -10.33 -10.55
C ILE A 42 8.82 -11.84 -10.84
N LEU A 43 9.49 -12.67 -10.03
CA LEU A 43 9.41 -14.12 -10.16
C LEU A 43 8.00 -14.65 -9.85
N ALA A 44 7.34 -14.15 -8.80
CA ALA A 44 5.99 -14.56 -8.43
C ALA A 44 4.97 -14.21 -9.53
N VAL A 45 5.02 -12.98 -10.05
CA VAL A 45 4.11 -12.52 -11.12
C VAL A 45 4.38 -13.23 -12.44
N SER A 46 5.65 -13.50 -12.79
CA SER A 46 5.97 -14.26 -14.00
C SER A 46 5.47 -15.71 -13.94
N ARG A 47 5.47 -16.33 -12.75
CA ARG A 47 4.93 -17.69 -12.55
C ARG A 47 3.41 -17.76 -12.44
N GLN A 48 2.76 -16.73 -11.91
CA GLN A 48 1.30 -16.70 -11.79
C GLN A 48 0.59 -16.43 -13.13
N GLY A 49 1.32 -16.08 -14.19
CA GLY A 49 0.71 -15.72 -15.47
C GLY A 49 -0.14 -14.45 -15.38
N THR A 50 0.07 -13.61 -14.38
CA THR A 50 -0.70 -12.39 -14.14
C THR A 50 -0.47 -11.33 -15.22
N PHE A 51 0.61 -11.46 -16.01
CA PHE A 51 0.81 -10.67 -17.23
C PHE A 51 0.06 -11.23 -18.46
N THR A 52 -0.35 -12.49 -18.43
CA THR A 52 -1.14 -13.16 -19.49
C THR A 52 -2.65 -13.12 -19.22
N GLU A 53 -3.08 -13.03 -17.95
CA GLU A 53 -4.38 -12.46 -17.62
C GLU A 53 -4.32 -10.99 -18.04
N ARG A 54 -4.86 -10.69 -19.23
CA ARG A 54 -4.85 -9.39 -19.90
C ARG A 54 -4.94 -8.22 -18.90
N ALA A 55 -4.28 -7.11 -19.24
CA ALA A 55 -4.41 -5.81 -18.57
C ALA A 55 -5.83 -5.20 -18.68
N ASP A 56 -6.87 -6.01 -18.82
CA ASP A 56 -8.28 -5.64 -18.84
C ASP A 56 -8.90 -5.58 -17.42
N GLY A 57 -8.08 -5.56 -16.36
CA GLY A 57 -8.52 -5.20 -15.02
C GLY A 57 -9.30 -6.28 -14.28
N LYS A 58 -9.26 -7.54 -14.74
CA LYS A 58 -10.14 -8.63 -14.28
C LYS A 58 -10.00 -9.05 -12.82
N GLY A 59 -8.79 -9.16 -12.28
CA GLY A 59 -8.59 -9.45 -10.85
C GLY A 59 -9.12 -8.34 -9.96
N PHE A 60 -8.84 -7.09 -10.33
CA PHE A 60 -9.33 -5.90 -9.64
C PHE A 60 -10.85 -5.72 -9.78
N ALA A 61 -11.42 -6.03 -10.94
CA ALA A 61 -12.86 -5.97 -11.19
C ALA A 61 -13.62 -6.97 -10.31
N VAL A 62 -13.05 -8.15 -10.07
CA VAL A 62 -13.65 -9.16 -9.16
C VAL A 62 -13.62 -8.67 -7.71
N ASP A 63 -12.50 -8.13 -7.23
CA ASP A 63 -12.41 -7.58 -5.86
C ASP A 63 -13.37 -6.40 -5.66
N VAL A 64 -13.48 -5.50 -6.64
CA VAL A 64 -14.42 -4.37 -6.59
C VAL A 64 -15.86 -4.86 -6.67
N ALA A 65 -16.19 -5.81 -7.54
CA ALA A 65 -17.54 -6.37 -7.63
C ALA A 65 -17.98 -7.00 -6.31
N MET A 66 -17.07 -7.73 -5.64
CA MET A 66 -17.30 -8.23 -4.29
C MET A 66 -17.64 -7.10 -3.32
N PHE A 67 -16.81 -6.05 -3.23
CA PHE A 67 -17.05 -4.96 -2.27
C PHE A 67 -18.35 -4.19 -2.55
N VAL A 68 -18.63 -3.89 -3.81
CA VAL A 68 -19.85 -3.20 -4.23
C VAL A 68 -21.07 -4.04 -3.88
N THR A 69 -21.07 -5.32 -4.22
CA THR A 69 -22.25 -6.17 -4.00
C THR A 69 -22.41 -6.57 -2.54
N ALA A 70 -21.33 -6.78 -1.79
CA ALA A 70 -21.38 -6.92 -0.34
C ALA A 70 -21.96 -5.66 0.34
N ALA A 71 -21.58 -4.46 -0.12
CA ALA A 71 -22.16 -3.20 0.37
C ALA A 71 -23.65 -3.07 0.05
N GLN A 72 -24.06 -3.42 -1.17
CA GLN A 72 -25.48 -3.43 -1.56
C GLN A 72 -26.29 -4.41 -0.69
N LEU A 73 -25.83 -5.65 -0.54
CA LEU A 73 -26.48 -6.66 0.31
C LEU A 73 -26.59 -6.20 1.76
N THR A 74 -25.51 -5.63 2.30
CA THR A 74 -25.50 -5.12 3.68
C THR A 74 -26.50 -3.96 3.84
N GLY A 75 -26.59 -3.05 2.86
CA GLY A 75 -27.57 -1.96 2.84
C GLY A 75 -29.02 -2.44 2.70
N GLU A 76 -29.24 -3.58 2.02
CA GLU A 76 -30.53 -4.27 1.93
C GLU A 76 -30.88 -5.07 3.21
N GLY A 77 -30.01 -5.10 4.21
CA GLY A 77 -30.18 -5.92 5.43
C GLY A 77 -30.00 -7.42 5.20
N ARG A 78 -29.35 -7.80 4.10
CA ARG A 78 -29.04 -9.19 3.72
C ARG A 78 -27.64 -9.56 4.17
N ASP A 79 -27.40 -10.86 4.34
CA ASP A 79 -26.10 -11.38 4.74
C ASP A 79 -25.10 -11.32 3.56
N PRO A 80 -24.03 -10.49 3.63
CA PRO A 80 -23.00 -10.44 2.59
C PRO A 80 -22.03 -11.63 2.65
N TYR A 81 -22.10 -12.46 3.71
CA TYR A 81 -21.22 -13.62 3.91
C TYR A 81 -21.80 -14.91 3.34
N ASP A 82 -23.08 -14.92 2.93
CA ASP A 82 -23.65 -16.03 2.17
C ASP A 82 -23.06 -16.06 0.75
N GLN A 83 -22.16 -17.02 0.52
CA GLN A 83 -21.42 -17.19 -0.72
C GLN A 83 -22.32 -17.31 -1.95
N ASN A 84 -23.47 -17.96 -1.83
CA ASN A 84 -24.38 -18.15 -2.96
C ASN A 84 -25.08 -16.85 -3.32
N THR A 85 -25.54 -16.11 -2.30
CA THR A 85 -26.16 -14.80 -2.49
C THR A 85 -25.16 -13.81 -3.08
N LEU A 86 -23.96 -13.74 -2.51
CA LEU A 86 -22.91 -12.86 -3.00
C LEU A 86 -22.49 -13.19 -4.43
N TYR A 87 -22.21 -14.45 -4.75
CA TYR A 87 -21.81 -14.85 -6.10
C TYR A 87 -22.86 -14.48 -7.16
N ARG A 88 -24.16 -14.66 -6.85
CA ARG A 88 -25.24 -14.24 -7.74
C ARG A 88 -25.29 -12.73 -7.91
N ALA A 89 -25.08 -11.97 -6.83
CA ALA A 89 -25.04 -10.51 -6.87
C ALA A 89 -23.83 -10.00 -7.66
N GLU A 90 -22.63 -10.52 -7.40
CA GLU A 90 -21.38 -10.24 -8.13
C GLU A 90 -21.58 -10.48 -9.62
N ARG A 91 -22.13 -11.64 -9.99
CA ARG A 91 -22.39 -11.99 -11.37
C ARG A 91 -23.37 -11.04 -12.04
N ALA A 92 -24.51 -10.79 -11.42
CA ALA A 92 -25.50 -9.86 -11.94
C ALA A 92 -24.98 -8.42 -12.04
N TRP A 93 -24.03 -8.03 -11.18
CA TRP A 93 -23.39 -6.72 -11.26
C TRP A 93 -22.36 -6.66 -12.39
N LEU A 94 -21.48 -7.66 -12.53
CA LEU A 94 -20.49 -7.73 -13.61
C LEU A 94 -21.15 -7.82 -14.99
N ASP A 95 -22.21 -8.62 -15.12
CA ASP A 95 -23.00 -8.73 -16.36
C ASP A 95 -23.59 -7.38 -16.77
N ARG A 96 -24.04 -6.55 -15.81
CA ARG A 96 -24.54 -5.18 -16.06
C ARG A 96 -23.44 -4.19 -16.46
N GLN A 97 -22.17 -4.52 -16.25
CA GLN A 97 -21.02 -3.69 -16.62
C GLN A 97 -20.31 -4.21 -17.88
N ASP A 98 -20.88 -5.22 -18.56
CA ASP A 98 -20.27 -5.91 -19.71
C ASP A 98 -18.88 -6.51 -19.38
N LEU A 99 -18.69 -6.97 -18.14
CA LEU A 99 -17.44 -7.57 -17.65
C LEU A 99 -17.58 -9.09 -17.53
N ALA A 100 -16.68 -9.85 -18.16
CA ALA A 100 -16.72 -11.31 -18.15
C ALA A 100 -16.17 -11.93 -16.85
N ILE A 101 -16.86 -12.94 -16.32
CA ILE A 101 -16.41 -13.76 -15.18
C ILE A 101 -15.61 -14.96 -15.71
N ASN A 102 -14.28 -14.90 -15.57
CA ASN A 102 -13.41 -15.96 -16.09
C ASN A 102 -13.28 -17.19 -15.17
N ARG A 103 -13.85 -17.16 -13.96
CA ARG A 103 -13.77 -18.29 -13.02
C ARG A 103 -15.16 -18.71 -12.54
N HIS A 104 -15.52 -19.95 -12.84
CA HIS A 104 -16.74 -20.59 -12.34
C HIS A 104 -16.48 -21.09 -10.92
N GLY A 105 -16.84 -20.29 -9.91
CA GLY A 105 -16.76 -20.68 -8.52
C GLY A 105 -16.70 -19.48 -7.59
N ALA A 106 -17.38 -19.56 -6.45
CA ALA A 106 -17.27 -18.61 -5.35
C ALA A 106 -15.84 -18.69 -4.76
N MET A 107 -14.86 -18.12 -5.45
CA MET A 107 -13.49 -18.01 -4.93
C MET A 107 -13.35 -16.89 -3.89
N VAL A 108 -14.40 -16.11 -3.66
CA VAL A 108 -14.31 -14.89 -2.89
C VAL A 108 -14.99 -15.07 -1.53
N ARG A 109 -14.16 -15.13 -0.48
CA ARG A 109 -14.61 -14.97 0.90
C ARG A 109 -14.59 -13.49 1.22
N VAL A 110 -15.75 -12.93 1.52
CA VAL A 110 -15.88 -11.61 2.11
C VAL A 110 -15.24 -11.67 3.50
N GLY A 111 -13.98 -11.26 3.59
CA GLY A 111 -13.19 -11.30 4.82
C GLY A 111 -13.30 -10.03 5.69
N TYR A 112 -13.99 -9.01 5.20
CA TYR A 112 -14.06 -7.69 5.85
C TYR A 112 -15.28 -7.61 6.79
N PRO A 113 -15.20 -6.85 7.88
CA PRO A 113 -16.31 -6.67 8.81
C PRO A 113 -17.43 -5.81 8.20
N PRO A 114 -18.68 -5.90 8.70
CA PRO A 114 -19.82 -5.18 8.12
C PRO A 114 -19.64 -3.66 8.07
N VAL A 115 -18.94 -3.10 9.06
CA VAL A 115 -18.62 -1.66 9.12
C VAL A 115 -17.82 -1.19 7.90
N PHE A 116 -17.00 -2.06 7.30
CA PHE A 116 -16.29 -1.74 6.06
C PHE A 116 -17.28 -1.54 4.91
N PHE A 117 -18.28 -2.41 4.78
CA PHE A 117 -19.30 -2.32 3.73
C PHE A 117 -20.21 -1.11 3.91
N TRP A 118 -20.56 -0.76 5.15
CA TRP A 118 -21.27 0.50 5.44
C TRP A 118 -20.46 1.73 5.03
N ALA A 119 -19.16 1.74 5.35
CA ALA A 119 -18.29 2.84 4.94
C ALA A 119 -18.07 2.89 3.41
N PHE A 120 -18.11 1.73 2.75
CA PHE A 120 -17.93 1.60 1.31
C PHE A 120 -19.21 1.90 0.50
N GLU A 121 -20.38 1.83 1.11
CA GLU A 121 -21.68 2.02 0.45
C GLU A 121 -21.79 3.29 -0.41
N PRO A 122 -21.30 4.48 0.01
CA PRO A 122 -21.35 5.68 -0.83
C PRO A 122 -20.55 5.53 -2.13
N LEU A 123 -19.42 4.82 -2.07
CA LEU A 123 -18.55 4.55 -3.21
C LEU A 123 -19.17 3.50 -4.15
N ALA A 124 -19.93 2.55 -3.61
CA ALA A 124 -20.62 1.50 -4.36
C ALA A 124 -21.70 2.01 -5.33
N ARG A 125 -22.08 3.30 -5.24
CA ARG A 125 -23.05 3.95 -6.12
C ARG A 125 -22.41 4.60 -7.35
N LEU A 126 -21.09 4.71 -7.40
CA LEU A 126 -20.37 5.31 -8.52
C LEU A 126 -20.28 4.35 -9.72
N PRO A 127 -20.16 4.86 -10.96
CA PRO A 127 -19.83 4.03 -12.11
C PRO A 127 -18.52 3.27 -11.86
N PHE A 128 -18.42 2.02 -12.32
CA PHE A 128 -17.28 1.14 -12.03
C PHE A 128 -15.92 1.81 -12.34
N GLN A 129 -15.81 2.48 -13.48
CA GLN A 129 -14.56 3.14 -13.88
C GLN A 129 -14.15 4.23 -12.89
N VAL A 130 -15.10 5.05 -12.44
CA VAL A 130 -14.86 6.10 -11.46
C VAL A 130 -14.44 5.49 -10.12
N LEU A 131 -15.20 4.51 -9.64
CA LEU A 131 -14.87 3.77 -8.42
C LEU A 131 -13.48 3.14 -8.50
N ALA A 132 -13.14 2.53 -9.63
CA ALA A 132 -11.86 1.89 -9.87
C ALA A 132 -10.69 2.88 -9.75
N TYR A 133 -10.79 4.04 -10.40
CA TYR A 133 -9.75 5.07 -10.34
C TYR A 133 -9.62 5.68 -8.95
N GLU A 134 -10.75 6.05 -8.33
CA GLU A 134 -10.76 6.63 -6.99
C GLU A 134 -10.19 5.65 -5.95
N TRP A 135 -10.56 4.38 -6.04
CA TRP A 135 -10.06 3.35 -5.15
C TRP A 135 -8.56 3.12 -5.33
N ARG A 136 -8.08 3.01 -6.58
CA ARG A 136 -6.64 2.87 -6.85
C ARG A 136 -5.86 4.06 -6.34
N LEU A 137 -6.34 5.28 -6.58
CA LEU A 137 -5.73 6.51 -6.09
C LEU A 137 -5.69 6.52 -4.56
N ALA A 138 -6.80 6.22 -3.90
CA ALA A 138 -6.89 6.14 -2.44
C ALA A 138 -5.90 5.13 -1.87
N MET A 139 -5.85 3.90 -2.41
CA MET A 139 -4.91 2.87 -1.99
C MET A 139 -3.45 3.30 -2.21
N TYR A 140 -3.15 3.97 -3.31
CA TYR A 140 -1.80 4.49 -3.59
C TYR A 140 -1.37 5.57 -2.59
N LEU A 141 -2.27 6.51 -2.29
CA LEU A 141 -2.04 7.55 -1.29
C LEU A 141 -1.87 6.96 0.13
N LEU A 142 -2.68 5.95 0.48
CA LEU A 142 -2.57 5.23 1.75
C LEU A 142 -1.24 4.48 1.87
N ALA A 143 -0.78 3.81 0.80
CA ALA A 143 0.53 3.17 0.78
C ALA A 143 1.66 4.20 1.06
N GLY A 144 1.57 5.37 0.41
CA GLY A 144 2.51 6.48 0.63
C GLY A 144 2.47 6.99 2.06
N LEU A 145 1.27 7.20 2.61
CA LEU A 145 1.07 7.61 4.00
C LEU A 145 1.69 6.60 4.99
N GLY A 146 1.43 5.31 4.80
CA GLY A 146 1.96 4.24 5.63
C GLY A 146 3.48 4.20 5.65
N VAL A 147 4.10 4.21 4.47
CA VAL A 147 5.57 4.24 4.37
C VAL A 147 6.15 5.52 4.95
N PHE A 148 5.55 6.67 4.66
CA PHE A 148 6.00 7.94 5.23
C PHE A 148 5.94 7.95 6.76
N ALA A 149 4.86 7.40 7.34
CA ALA A 149 4.68 7.26 8.78
C ALA A 149 5.68 6.28 9.41
N CYS A 150 5.94 5.13 8.77
CA CYS A 150 7.00 4.19 9.15
C CYS A 150 8.39 4.87 9.18
N LEU A 151 8.74 5.58 8.10
CA LEU A 151 10.02 6.29 8.00
C LEU A 151 10.15 7.38 9.07
N ARG A 152 9.06 8.06 9.41
CA ARG A 152 9.01 9.01 10.52
C ARG A 152 9.27 8.32 11.86
N TYR A 153 8.62 7.19 12.13
CA TYR A 153 8.81 6.42 13.36
C TYR A 153 10.26 5.95 13.53
N LEU A 154 10.88 5.48 12.44
CA LEU A 154 12.28 5.05 12.40
C LEU A 154 13.30 6.21 12.48
N GLY A 155 12.85 7.47 12.58
CA GLY A 155 13.73 8.62 12.76
C GLY A 155 14.47 9.08 11.50
N TRP A 156 14.02 8.67 10.31
CA TRP A 156 14.64 9.10 9.04
C TRP A 156 14.42 10.60 8.84
N ARG A 157 15.50 11.35 8.56
CA ARG A 157 15.42 12.81 8.32
C ARG A 157 14.91 13.13 6.91
N ARG A 158 15.39 12.42 5.89
CA ARG A 158 14.98 12.59 4.48
C ARG A 158 13.98 11.50 4.09
N ARG A 159 12.69 11.74 4.34
CA ARG A 159 11.62 10.73 4.17
C ARG A 159 10.99 10.74 2.78
N LEU A 160 10.98 11.91 2.12
CA LEU A 160 10.30 12.07 0.84
C LEU A 160 10.93 11.22 -0.26
N ALA A 161 12.25 11.25 -0.41
CA ALA A 161 12.96 10.48 -1.43
C ALA A 161 12.71 8.96 -1.33
N PRO A 162 12.94 8.27 -0.19
CA PRO A 162 12.65 6.84 -0.09
C PRO A 162 11.16 6.51 -0.22
N CYS A 163 10.25 7.40 0.23
CA CYS A 163 8.82 7.22 0.03
C CYS A 163 8.44 7.28 -1.46
N LEU A 164 8.99 8.23 -2.22
CA LEU A 164 8.76 8.34 -3.66
C LEU A 164 9.36 7.14 -4.39
N ILE A 165 10.57 6.69 -4.02
CA ILE A 165 11.17 5.48 -4.58
C ILE A 165 10.24 4.28 -4.38
N PHE A 166 9.72 4.09 -3.17
CA PHE A 166 8.76 3.03 -2.86
C PHE A 166 7.50 3.14 -3.72
N LEU A 167 6.89 4.33 -3.79
CA LEU A 167 5.68 4.55 -4.58
C LEU A 167 5.88 4.29 -6.07
N LEU A 168 7.08 4.57 -6.59
CA LEU A 168 7.45 4.31 -7.98
C LEU A 168 7.83 2.84 -8.25
N MET A 169 7.87 1.97 -7.25
CA MET A 169 8.18 0.56 -7.47
C MET A 169 7.04 -0.11 -8.26
N PRO A 170 7.34 -0.93 -9.28
CA PRO A 170 6.32 -1.61 -10.09
C PRO A 170 5.27 -2.38 -9.28
N PRO A 171 5.59 -3.10 -8.18
CA PRO A 171 4.59 -3.77 -7.34
C PRO A 171 3.57 -2.80 -6.73
N VAL A 172 4.00 -1.58 -6.39
CA VAL A 172 3.12 -0.58 -5.78
C VAL A 172 2.22 0.04 -6.83
N ILE A 173 2.77 0.42 -7.98
CA ILE A 173 2.01 1.00 -9.10
C ILE A 173 1.00 -0.01 -9.66
N LEU A 174 1.45 -1.23 -9.95
CA LEU A 174 0.64 -2.26 -10.61
C LEU A 174 -0.28 -3.00 -9.63
N GLY A 175 0.10 -3.06 -8.35
CA GLY A 175 -0.71 -3.62 -7.27
C GLY A 175 -1.67 -2.62 -6.63
N THR A 176 -1.81 -1.41 -7.18
CA THR A 176 -2.80 -0.44 -6.72
C THR A 176 -4.21 -1.03 -6.89
N GLY A 177 -4.92 -1.20 -5.77
CA GLY A 177 -6.25 -1.78 -5.75
C GLY A 177 -6.45 -2.84 -4.67
N ASN A 178 -5.36 -3.41 -4.15
CA ASN A 178 -5.41 -4.34 -3.02
C ASN A 178 -5.53 -3.59 -1.68
N THR A 179 -6.35 -4.13 -0.78
CA THR A 179 -6.54 -3.64 0.59
C THR A 179 -5.30 -3.72 1.47
N GLY A 180 -4.27 -4.46 1.07
CA GLY A 180 -2.97 -4.49 1.76
C GLY A 180 -2.34 -3.12 1.95
N ASN A 181 -2.63 -2.15 1.08
CA ASN A 181 -2.19 -0.77 1.24
C ASN A 181 -2.86 -0.04 2.42
N LEU A 182 -4.11 -0.42 2.74
CA LEU A 182 -4.83 0.07 3.92
C LEU A 182 -4.20 -0.49 5.20
N ILE A 183 -3.86 -1.78 5.21
CA ILE A 183 -3.12 -2.43 6.30
C ILE A 183 -1.77 -1.73 6.53
N LEU A 184 -1.02 -1.46 5.45
CA LEU A 184 0.26 -0.75 5.52
C LEU A 184 0.09 0.68 6.09
N ALA A 185 -0.95 1.40 5.68
CA ALA A 185 -1.26 2.72 6.22
C ALA A 185 -1.59 2.67 7.72
N ALA A 186 -2.50 1.79 8.12
CA ALA A 186 -2.89 1.58 9.51
C ALA A 186 -1.69 1.20 10.39
N PHE A 187 -0.84 0.29 9.91
CA PHE A 187 0.38 -0.11 10.60
C PHE A 187 1.39 1.03 10.72
N GLY A 188 1.70 1.73 9.62
CA GLY A 188 2.65 2.85 9.66
C GLY A 188 2.19 4.01 10.54
N CYS A 189 0.90 4.37 10.46
CA CYS A 189 0.31 5.40 11.30
C CYS A 189 0.26 4.98 12.78
N SER A 190 -0.05 3.72 13.09
CA SER A 190 -0.04 3.24 14.47
C SER A 190 1.36 3.33 15.09
N LEU A 191 2.41 2.92 14.37
CA LEU A 191 3.79 3.09 14.80
C LEU A 191 4.13 4.58 15.07
N ALA A 192 3.77 5.47 14.15
CA ALA A 192 4.04 6.89 14.29
C ALA A 192 3.33 7.52 15.51
N LEU A 193 2.18 7.00 15.91
CA LEU A 193 1.38 7.47 17.04
C LEU A 193 1.69 6.78 18.37
N ALA A 194 2.27 5.58 18.35
CA ALA A 194 2.44 4.71 19.52
C ALA A 194 3.06 5.41 20.74
N ARG A 195 4.01 6.33 20.52
CA ARG A 195 4.69 7.04 21.62
C ARG A 195 3.88 8.19 22.24
N ARG A 196 2.97 8.81 21.49
CA ARG A 196 2.25 10.03 21.92
C ARG A 196 0.76 9.78 22.18
N HIS A 197 0.16 8.86 21.43
CA HIS A 197 -1.27 8.55 21.48
C HIS A 197 -1.48 7.03 21.39
N PRO A 198 -1.16 6.26 22.44
CA PRO A 198 -1.20 4.80 22.41
C PRO A 198 -2.61 4.25 22.14
N ALA A 199 -3.65 4.90 22.64
CA ALA A 199 -5.05 4.51 22.37
C ALA A 199 -5.41 4.64 20.88
N ALA A 200 -5.03 5.76 20.24
CA ALA A 200 -5.25 5.97 18.81
C ALA A 200 -4.42 5.01 17.96
N ALA A 201 -3.19 4.71 18.38
CA ALA A 201 -2.35 3.71 17.72
C ALA A 201 -2.98 2.31 17.79
N GLY A 202 -3.51 1.91 18.94
CA GLY A 202 -4.26 0.66 19.11
C GLY A 202 -5.50 0.61 18.21
N ALA A 203 -6.31 1.67 18.20
CA ALA A 203 -7.50 1.76 17.36
C ALA A 203 -7.18 1.64 15.86
N LEU A 204 -6.12 2.30 15.38
CA LEU A 204 -5.67 2.17 14.00
C LEU A 204 -5.14 0.78 13.70
N LEU A 205 -4.35 0.19 14.59
CA LEU A 205 -3.84 -1.16 14.40
C LEU A 205 -4.98 -2.19 14.37
N SER A 206 -6.06 -1.96 15.12
CA SER A 206 -7.25 -2.78 15.03
C SER A 206 -7.85 -2.79 13.63
N LEU A 207 -7.71 -1.73 12.82
CA LEU A 207 -8.20 -1.66 11.43
C LEU A 207 -7.36 -2.48 10.43
N ALA A 208 -6.23 -3.07 10.85
CA ALA A 208 -5.30 -3.77 9.99
C ALA A 208 -5.63 -5.28 9.87
N TRP A 209 -6.84 -5.60 9.36
CA TRP A 209 -7.31 -6.97 9.08
C TRP A 209 -7.35 -7.27 7.58
#